data_AF-A0A9P5JCP6-F1
#
_entry.id   AF-A0A9P5JCP6-F1
#
_cell.length_a   1.000
_cell.length_b   1.000
_cell.length_c   1.000
_cell.angle_alpha   90.00
_cell.angle_beta   90.00
_cell.angle_gamma   90.00
#
_symmetry.space_group_name_H-M   'P 1'
#
loop_
_entity.id
_entity.type
_entity.pdbx_description
1 polymer ?
#
loop_
_entity_poly.entity_id
_entity_poly.type
_entity_poly.pdbx_seq_one_letter_code
_entity_poly.pdbx_strand_id
1 'polypeptide(L)'
;MPPKGSRKAATDDLEPGFIEAVSFLNHPKPFKNPNYTRSGTKRNRTVKQILQADRERERNYREQVQRDTREANQLPNEDTRPENLNIFYSNIESPPSVMPPTKYCDITGLAGPYTHPISQLRYHDHTIYEVVKSLNPSAQQAYLSARGLNSVV
;
A
#
# COMPACT_ATOMS: atom_id res chain seq x y z
N MET A 1 37.75 47.60 25.71
CA MET A 1 37.60 46.45 26.64
C MET A 1 36.15 46.41 27.10
N PRO A 2 35.34 45.43 26.70
CA PRO A 2 34.00 45.22 27.25
C PRO A 2 34.04 44.33 28.51
N PRO A 3 33.10 44.49 29.45
CA PRO A 3 33.16 43.85 30.76
C PRO A 3 32.77 42.37 30.71
N LYS A 4 33.43 41.58 31.57
CA LYS A 4 33.17 40.16 31.81
C LYS A 4 31.79 39.98 32.45
N GLY A 5 30.82 39.49 31.67
CA GLY A 5 29.54 39.02 32.18
C GLY A 5 29.69 37.69 32.92
N SER A 6 29.30 37.70 34.20
CA SER A 6 29.14 36.51 35.04
C SER A 6 28.18 35.52 34.37
N ARG A 7 28.68 34.32 34.01
CA ARG A 7 27.82 33.18 33.68
C ARG A 7 27.13 32.77 34.98
N LYS A 8 25.85 33.14 35.13
CA LYS A 8 24.98 32.46 36.09
C LYS A 8 24.92 30.99 35.66
N ALA A 9 25.26 30.08 36.55
CA ALA A 9 24.91 28.67 36.39
C ALA A 9 23.39 28.62 36.30
N ALA A 10 22.86 28.40 35.09
CA ALA A 10 21.47 28.03 34.93
C ALA A 10 21.33 26.67 35.61
N THR A 11 20.54 26.64 36.68
CA THR A 11 19.97 25.39 37.15
C THR A 11 19.16 24.87 35.96
N ASP A 12 19.56 23.71 35.42
CA ASP A 12 18.79 22.99 34.42
C ASP A 12 17.54 22.41 35.11
N ASP A 13 16.67 23.29 35.62
CA ASP A 13 15.29 23.00 36.00
C ASP A 13 14.50 22.94 34.69
N LEU A 14 14.83 21.94 33.88
CA LEU A 14 14.17 21.63 32.63
C LEU A 14 12.81 21.04 32.99
N GLU A 15 11.81 21.91 33.06
CA GLU A 15 10.42 21.54 32.78
C GLU A 15 10.42 20.52 31.64
N PRO A 16 9.84 19.32 31.82
CA PRO A 16 9.88 18.30 30.78
C PRO A 16 9.32 18.94 29.52
N GLY A 17 10.18 19.12 28.52
CA GLY A 17 9.77 19.76 27.28
C GLY A 17 8.57 19.02 26.71
N PHE A 18 7.78 19.65 25.85
CA PHE A 18 6.59 19.03 25.23
C PHE A 18 6.87 17.60 24.69
N ILE A 19 8.09 17.36 24.21
CA ILE A 19 8.57 16.06 23.73
C ILE A 19 8.62 15.00 24.84
N GLU A 20 9.04 15.37 26.05
CA GLU A 20 9.14 14.47 27.19
C GLU A 20 7.77 14.19 27.82
N ALA A 21 6.89 15.19 27.86
CA ALA A 21 5.49 15.01 28.28
C ALA A 21 4.69 14.07 27.35
N VAL A 22 5.06 14.00 26.06
CA VAL A 22 4.44 13.10 25.07
C VAL A 22 5.20 11.76 24.97
N SER A 23 6.34 11.62 25.67
CA SER A 23 7.16 10.42 25.61
C SER A 23 6.62 9.31 26.52
N PHE A 24 6.16 8.22 25.91
CA PHE A 24 5.75 7.02 26.65
C PHE A 24 6.91 6.11 27.08
N LEU A 25 8.17 6.54 26.98
CA LEU A 25 9.33 5.67 27.24
C LEU A 25 9.43 5.31 28.73
N ASN A 26 9.34 6.32 29.61
CA ASN A 26 9.58 6.21 31.05
C ASN A 26 8.33 5.80 31.86
N HIS A 27 7.16 5.71 31.21
CA HIS A 27 5.92 5.29 31.87
C HIS A 27 5.91 3.77 32.15
N PRO A 28 5.49 3.35 33.36
CA PRO A 28 5.39 1.93 33.70
C PRO A 28 4.32 1.25 32.83
N LYS A 29 4.62 0.04 32.35
CA LYS A 29 3.73 -0.75 31.48
C LYS A 29 3.39 -2.08 32.16
N PRO A 30 2.64 -2.07 33.28
CA PRO A 30 2.36 -3.28 34.07
C PRO A 30 1.51 -4.33 33.32
N PHE A 31 0.85 -3.92 32.24
CA PHE A 31 0.06 -4.78 31.36
C PHE A 31 0.88 -5.46 30.25
N LYS A 32 2.16 -5.10 30.05
CA LYS A 32 3.01 -5.74 29.04
C LYS A 32 3.72 -6.94 29.64
N ASN A 33 3.58 -8.10 29.01
CA ASN A 33 4.26 -9.31 29.43
C ASN A 33 5.80 -9.14 29.33
N PRO A 34 6.56 -9.24 30.44
CA PRO A 34 8.02 -9.09 30.44
C PRO A 34 8.72 -10.21 29.66
N ASN A 35 8.10 -11.39 29.55
CA ASN A 35 8.64 -12.54 28.82
C ASN A 35 8.30 -12.51 27.32
N TYR A 36 7.62 -11.46 26.84
CA TYR A 36 7.33 -11.34 25.42
C TYR A 36 8.61 -11.04 24.64
N THR A 37 9.17 -12.08 24.01
CA THR A 37 10.21 -11.93 23.00
C THR A 37 9.51 -11.70 21.65
N ARG A 38 9.92 -10.67 20.93
CA ARG A 38 9.40 -10.44 19.58
C ARG A 38 9.76 -11.67 18.74
N SER A 39 8.73 -12.35 18.19
CA SER A 39 8.94 -13.46 17.24
C SER A 39 9.96 -13.05 16.17
N GLY A 40 10.96 -13.91 15.92
CA GLY A 40 12.04 -13.67 14.96
C GLY A 40 11.56 -13.50 13.52
N THR A 41 10.29 -13.78 13.27
CA THR A 41 9.63 -13.46 12.02
C THR A 41 9.48 -11.94 11.86
N LYS A 42 10.07 -11.38 10.80
CA LYS A 42 9.86 -9.97 10.42
C LYS A 42 8.36 -9.71 10.24
N ARG A 43 7.80 -8.83 11.08
CA ARG A 43 6.38 -8.43 11.07
C ARG A 43 6.07 -7.39 9.99
N ASN A 44 7.04 -6.53 9.67
CA ASN A 44 6.91 -5.51 8.64
C ASN A 44 7.22 -6.15 7.27
N ARG A 45 6.23 -6.82 6.68
CA ARG A 45 6.31 -7.41 5.34
C ARG A 45 5.50 -6.58 4.36
N THR A 46 5.94 -6.53 3.10
CA THR A 46 5.12 -5.93 2.04
C THR A 46 3.97 -6.85 1.69
N VAL A 47 2.86 -6.30 1.17
CA VAL A 47 1.72 -7.10 0.71
C VAL A 47 2.16 -8.19 -0.26
N LYS A 48 3.07 -7.86 -1.19
CA LYS A 48 3.67 -8.82 -2.13
C LYS A 48 4.34 -10.00 -1.43
N GLN A 49 5.11 -9.75 -0.37
CA GLN A 49 5.78 -10.81 0.40
C GLN A 49 4.78 -11.67 1.18
N ILE A 50 3.69 -11.09 1.69
CA ILE A 50 2.62 -11.82 2.37
C ILE A 50 1.93 -12.77 1.39
N LEU A 51 1.48 -12.24 0.24
CA LEU A 51 0.84 -13.03 -0.81
C LEU A 51 1.74 -14.13 -1.36
N GLN A 52 3.04 -13.87 -1.51
CA GLN A 52 4.01 -14.88 -1.93
C GLN A 52 4.13 -16.01 -0.91
N ALA A 53 4.20 -15.68 0.38
CA ALA A 53 4.27 -16.66 1.45
C ALA A 53 2.99 -17.50 1.56
N ASP A 54 1.82 -16.91 1.33
CA ASP A 54 0.55 -17.63 1.33
C ASP A 54 0.45 -18.60 0.15
N ARG A 55 0.88 -18.21 -1.06
CA ARG A 55 0.97 -19.11 -2.22
C ARG A 55 1.93 -20.28 -1.99
N GLU A 56 3.07 -20.03 -1.36
CA GLU A 56 4.04 -21.09 -1.04
C GLU A 56 3.50 -22.06 0.01
N ARG A 57 2.82 -21.55 1.05
CA ARG A 57 2.15 -22.38 2.05
C ARG A 57 1.08 -23.28 1.42
N GLU A 58 0.29 -22.73 0.49
CA GLU A 58 -0.70 -23.50 -0.25
C GLU A 58 -0.08 -24.63 -1.08
N ARG A 59 1.02 -24.34 -1.79
CA ARG A 59 1.76 -25.36 -2.55
C ARG A 59 2.21 -26.50 -1.62
N ASN A 60 2.82 -26.15 -0.48
CA ASN A 60 3.32 -27.13 0.47
C ASN A 60 2.20 -28.00 1.06
N TYR A 61 1.04 -27.41 1.37
CA TYR A 61 -0.13 -28.15 1.84
C TYR A 61 -0.63 -29.15 0.80
N ARG A 62 -0.74 -28.73 -0.48
CA ARG A 62 -1.14 -29.63 -1.57
C ARG A 62 -0.16 -30.78 -1.77
N GLU A 63 1.14 -30.51 -1.66
CA GLU A 63 2.17 -31.54 -1.76
C GLU A 63 2.12 -32.54 -0.59
N GLN A 64 1.85 -32.07 0.64
CA GLN A 64 1.64 -32.93 1.80
C GLN A 64 0.43 -33.84 1.61
N VAL A 65 -0.72 -33.29 1.26
CA VAL A 65 -1.94 -34.07 1.00
C VAL A 65 -1.69 -35.14 -0.07
N GLN A 66 -1.00 -34.80 -1.17
CA GLN A 66 -0.65 -35.78 -2.20
C GLN A 66 0.28 -36.89 -1.69
N ARG A 67 1.25 -36.57 -0.82
CA ARG A 67 2.10 -37.58 -0.21
C ARG A 67 1.29 -38.51 0.69
N ASP A 68 0.44 -37.95 1.54
CA ASP A 68 -0.42 -38.71 2.46
C ASP A 68 -1.38 -39.63 1.68
N THR A 69 -1.99 -39.15 0.58
CA THR A 69 -2.85 -39.98 -0.29
C THR A 69 -2.05 -41.10 -0.97
N ARG A 70 -0.84 -40.81 -1.46
CA ARG A 70 0.05 -41.82 -2.08
C ARG A 70 0.49 -42.88 -1.08
N GLU A 71 0.85 -42.47 0.13
CA GLU A 71 1.21 -43.37 1.23
C GLU A 71 0.02 -44.23 1.67
N ALA A 72 -1.20 -43.67 1.66
CA ALA A 72 -2.43 -44.38 1.98
C ALA A 72 -2.88 -45.39 0.90
N ASN A 73 -2.21 -45.44 -0.27
CA ASN A 73 -2.47 -46.37 -1.38
C ASN A 73 -3.96 -46.41 -1.83
N GLN A 74 -4.68 -45.29 -1.64
CA GLN A 74 -6.07 -45.12 -2.00
C GLN A 74 -6.16 -44.50 -3.39
N LEU A 75 -6.89 -45.15 -4.30
CA LEU A 75 -7.29 -44.54 -5.57
C LEU A 75 -8.13 -43.30 -5.25
N PRO A 76 -7.92 -42.16 -5.93
CA PRO A 76 -8.70 -40.96 -5.65
C PRO A 76 -10.16 -41.25 -6.02
N ASN A 77 -11.02 -41.39 -5.02
CA ASN A 77 -12.48 -41.35 -5.23
C ASN A 77 -12.80 -39.95 -5.74
N GLU A 78 -13.33 -39.86 -6.97
CA GLU A 78 -13.70 -38.60 -7.65
C GLU A 78 -14.70 -37.77 -6.81
N ASP A 79 -15.50 -38.40 -5.96
CA ASP A 79 -16.46 -37.74 -5.05
C ASP A 79 -15.82 -37.12 -3.80
N THR A 80 -14.55 -37.44 -3.49
CA THR A 80 -13.74 -36.83 -2.42
C THR A 80 -12.65 -35.92 -2.97
N ARG A 81 -12.69 -35.58 -4.26
CA ARG A 81 -12.02 -34.36 -4.69
C ARG A 81 -12.66 -33.23 -3.91
N PRO A 82 -11.90 -32.39 -3.19
CA PRO A 82 -12.46 -31.14 -2.69
C PRO A 82 -12.78 -30.27 -3.91
N GLU A 83 -13.96 -30.51 -4.50
CA GLU A 83 -14.62 -29.64 -5.50
C GLU A 83 -14.82 -28.22 -4.95
N ASN A 84 -14.71 -28.09 -3.62
CA ASN A 84 -14.32 -26.86 -2.97
C ASN A 84 -12.82 -26.63 -3.19
N LEU A 85 -12.52 -26.17 -4.41
CA LEU A 85 -11.39 -25.29 -4.72
C LEU A 85 -10.92 -24.60 -3.44
N ASN A 86 -9.63 -24.68 -3.16
CA ASN A 86 -8.94 -23.94 -2.12
C ASN A 86 -9.31 -22.43 -2.10
N ILE A 87 -10.47 -22.10 -1.54
CA ILE A 87 -10.99 -20.75 -1.36
C ILE A 87 -10.29 -20.21 -0.12
N PHE A 88 -9.09 -19.68 -0.35
CA PHE A 88 -8.41 -18.85 0.64
C PHE A 88 -8.87 -17.41 0.48
N TYR A 89 -8.92 -16.65 1.57
CA TYR A 89 -9.25 -15.21 1.54
C TYR A 89 -8.42 -14.43 0.50
N SER A 90 -7.19 -14.86 0.23
CA SER A 90 -6.27 -14.29 -0.76
C SER A 90 -6.61 -14.61 -2.22
N ASN A 91 -7.45 -15.61 -2.49
CA ASN A 91 -7.76 -16.10 -3.83
C ASN A 91 -9.11 -15.58 -4.36
N ILE A 92 -9.85 -14.82 -3.56
CA ILE A 92 -11.11 -14.18 -3.97
C ILE A 92 -10.76 -12.82 -4.58
N GLU A 93 -10.53 -12.80 -5.89
CA GLU A 93 -10.33 -11.55 -6.64
C GLU A 93 -11.67 -10.98 -7.12
N SER A 94 -11.80 -9.65 -7.09
CA SER A 94 -12.96 -8.97 -7.66
C SER A 94 -12.90 -9.03 -9.20
N PRO A 95 -14.02 -9.32 -9.89
CA PRO A 95 -14.05 -9.29 -11.35
C PRO A 95 -13.81 -7.86 -11.88
N PRO A 96 -13.22 -7.71 -13.07
CA PRO A 96 -13.07 -6.41 -13.70
C PRO A 96 -14.42 -5.83 -14.13
N SER A 97 -14.49 -4.50 -14.28
CA SER A 97 -15.69 -3.83 -14.81
C SER A 97 -15.90 -4.16 -16.30
N VAL A 98 -17.11 -4.60 -16.65
CA VAL A 98 -17.55 -4.80 -18.05
C VAL A 98 -18.11 -3.51 -18.65
N MET A 99 -18.61 -2.60 -17.81
CA MET A 99 -19.22 -1.36 -18.26
C MET A 99 -18.14 -0.36 -18.71
N PRO A 100 -18.31 0.30 -19.88
CA PRO A 100 -17.35 1.30 -20.34
C PRO A 100 -17.32 2.48 -19.38
N PRO A 101 -16.13 2.95 -18.96
CA PRO A 101 -16.02 4.09 -18.06
C PRO A 101 -16.37 5.38 -18.79
N THR A 102 -17.08 6.27 -18.10
CA THR A 102 -17.32 7.65 -18.55
C THR A 102 -16.01 8.43 -18.54
N LYS A 103 -15.82 9.28 -19.55
CA LYS A 103 -14.62 10.10 -19.69
C LYS A 103 -14.90 11.50 -19.15
N TYR A 104 -14.11 11.92 -18.18
CA TYR A 104 -14.12 13.28 -17.65
C TYR A 104 -12.84 14.02 -18.07
N CYS A 105 -12.94 15.34 -18.08
CA CYS A 105 -11.82 16.24 -18.30
C CYS A 105 -10.87 16.16 -17.10
N ASP A 106 -9.56 16.04 -17.38
CA ASP A 106 -8.55 15.85 -16.33
C ASP A 106 -8.29 17.15 -15.51
N ILE A 107 -8.71 18.31 -16.02
CA ILE A 107 -8.50 19.62 -15.38
C ILE A 107 -9.77 20.06 -14.63
N THR A 108 -10.94 20.00 -15.26
CA THR A 108 -12.19 20.57 -14.70
C THR A 108 -13.14 19.54 -14.09
N GLY A 109 -12.98 18.25 -14.40
CA GLY A 109 -13.91 17.20 -13.96
C GLY A 109 -15.26 17.16 -14.70
N LEU A 110 -15.51 18.06 -15.66
CA LEU A 110 -16.69 18.01 -16.54
C LEU A 110 -16.57 16.84 -17.54
N ALA A 111 -17.62 16.54 -18.31
CA ALA A 111 -17.56 15.52 -19.36
C ALA A 111 -16.41 15.81 -20.35
N GLY A 112 -15.55 14.83 -20.62
CA GLY A 112 -14.37 14.99 -21.49
C GLY A 112 -14.54 14.21 -22.80
N PRO A 113 -15.36 14.70 -23.76
CA PRO A 113 -15.61 14.01 -25.02
C PRO A 113 -14.35 13.92 -25.91
N TYR A 114 -13.40 14.84 -25.76
CA TYR A 114 -12.23 14.93 -26.62
C TYR A 114 -10.92 14.62 -25.87
N THR A 115 -9.91 14.20 -26.63
CA THR A 115 -8.57 13.87 -26.11
C THR A 115 -7.50 14.51 -26.98
N HIS A 116 -6.51 15.13 -26.34
CA HIS A 116 -5.39 15.76 -27.04
C HIS A 116 -4.40 14.68 -27.51
N PRO A 117 -3.96 14.68 -28.79
CA PRO A 117 -3.20 13.56 -29.36
C PRO A 117 -1.79 13.39 -28.78
N ILE A 118 -1.16 14.49 -28.33
CA ILE A 118 0.23 14.47 -27.85
C ILE A 118 0.26 14.19 -26.33
N SER A 119 -0.51 14.98 -25.56
CA SER A 119 -0.51 14.89 -24.09
C SER A 119 -1.44 13.81 -23.54
N GLN A 120 -2.31 13.22 -24.36
CA GLN A 120 -3.34 12.26 -23.95
C GLN A 120 -4.30 12.76 -22.86
N LEU A 121 -4.31 14.07 -22.59
CA LEU A 121 -5.24 14.71 -21.66
C LEU A 121 -6.63 14.85 -22.29
N ARG A 122 -7.66 14.66 -21.47
CA ARG A 122 -9.06 14.81 -21.85
C ARG A 122 -9.54 16.22 -21.57
N TYR A 123 -10.27 16.80 -22.51
CA TYR A 123 -10.79 18.17 -22.40
C TYR A 123 -12.26 18.25 -22.82
N HIS A 124 -12.95 19.28 -22.31
CA HIS A 124 -14.37 19.52 -22.57
C HIS A 124 -14.59 20.46 -23.76
N ASP A 125 -13.95 21.64 -23.73
CA ASP A 125 -14.19 22.72 -24.69
C ASP A 125 -12.87 23.26 -25.29
N HIS A 126 -12.99 24.30 -26.11
CA HIS A 126 -11.83 24.96 -26.72
C HIS A 126 -10.97 25.72 -25.70
N THR A 127 -11.55 26.30 -24.63
CA THR A 127 -10.77 27.06 -23.64
C THR A 127 -9.80 26.14 -22.89
N ILE A 128 -10.27 24.96 -22.49
CA ILE A 128 -9.43 23.94 -21.86
C ILE A 128 -8.41 23.37 -22.85
N TYR A 129 -8.74 23.26 -24.14
CA TYR A 129 -7.78 22.85 -25.15
C TYR A 129 -6.59 23.81 -25.24
N GLU A 130 -6.82 25.12 -25.20
CA GLU A 130 -5.75 26.13 -25.19
C GLU A 130 -4.88 26.03 -23.92
N VAL A 131 -5.49 25.76 -22.77
CA VAL A 131 -4.77 25.50 -21.52
C VAL A 131 -3.90 24.25 -21.66
N VAL A 132 -4.45 23.14 -22.16
CA VAL A 132 -3.71 21.88 -22.41
C VAL A 132 -2.52 22.08 -23.36
N LYS A 133 -2.65 22.97 -24.36
CA LYS A 133 -1.58 23.28 -25.31
C LYS A 133 -0.45 24.11 -24.69
N SER A 134 -0.75 24.97 -23.72
CA SER A 134 0.24 25.81 -23.02
C SER A 134 0.88 25.12 -21.81
N LEU A 135 0.30 24.02 -21.33
CA LEU A 135 0.81 23.24 -20.21
C LEU A 135 2.18 22.61 -20.50
N ASN A 136 3.08 22.72 -19.52
CA ASN A 136 4.40 22.08 -19.61
C ASN A 136 4.27 20.53 -19.49
N PRO A 137 5.23 19.76 -20.01
CA PRO A 137 5.17 18.29 -19.97
C PRO A 137 5.12 17.71 -18.55
N SER A 138 5.75 18.35 -17.57
CA SER A 138 5.75 17.90 -16.17
C SER A 138 4.35 17.99 -15.54
N ALA A 139 3.63 19.06 -15.81
CA ALA A 139 2.25 19.25 -15.37
C ALA A 139 1.31 18.29 -16.10
N GLN A 140 1.53 18.05 -17.40
CA GLN A 140 0.77 17.03 -18.14
C GLN A 140 0.93 15.65 -17.50
N GLN A 141 2.16 15.26 -17.13
CA GLN A 141 2.42 14.01 -16.42
C GLN A 141 1.77 13.98 -15.03
N ALA A 142 1.74 15.11 -14.31
CA ALA A 142 1.05 15.19 -13.01
C ALA A 142 -0.47 15.00 -13.13
N TYR A 143 -1.10 15.52 -14.18
CA TYR A 143 -2.53 15.28 -14.43
C TYR A 143 -2.79 13.83 -14.86
N LEU A 144 -1.91 13.24 -15.67
CA LEU A 144 -2.01 11.82 -16.06
C LEU A 144 -1.80 10.89 -14.86
N SER A 145 -0.85 11.19 -13.96
CA SER A 145 -0.59 10.41 -12.76
C SER A 145 -1.75 10.44 -11.79
N ALA A 146 -2.42 11.59 -11.64
CA ALA A 146 -3.64 11.73 -10.87
C ALA A 146 -4.79 10.87 -11.43
N ARG A 147 -4.88 10.70 -12.76
CA ARG A 147 -5.80 9.76 -13.41
C ARG A 147 -5.40 8.28 -13.20
N GLY A 148 -4.20 8.01 -12.71
CA GLY A 148 -3.63 6.66 -12.56
C GLY A 148 -2.85 6.18 -13.78
N LEU A 149 -2.57 7.06 -14.75
CA LEU A 149 -1.68 6.79 -15.88
C LEU A 149 -0.28 7.26 -15.55
N ASN A 150 0.47 6.40 -14.85
CA ASN A 150 1.90 6.61 -14.63
C ASN A 150 2.67 5.91 -15.74
N SER A 151 3.09 6.65 -16.78
CA SER A 151 4.13 6.13 -17.69
C SER A 151 5.46 6.19 -16.96
N VAL A 152 5.85 5.09 -16.33
CA VAL A 152 7.22 4.91 -15.82
C VAL A 152 8.10 4.67 -17.05
N VAL A 153 8.65 5.74 -17.61
CA VAL A 153 9.78 5.69 -18.55
C VAL A 153 10.91 6.47 -17.92
#